data_AF-A0A350XNS3-F1
#
_entry.id   AF-A0A350XNS3-F1
#
_cell.length_a   1.000
_cell.length_b   1.000
_cell.length_c   1.000
_cell.angle_alpha   90.00
_cell.angle_beta   90.00
_cell.angle_gamma   90.00
#
_symmetry.space_group_name_H-M   'P 1'
#
loop_
_entity.id
_entity.type
_entity.pdbx_description
1 polymer ?
#
loop_
_entity_poly.entity_id
_entity_poly.type
_entity_poly.pdbx_seq_one_letter_code
_entity_poly.pdbx_strand_id
1 'polypeptide(L)'
;MRVLLITGKGGVGKTTVSAATALLAADRGHRTLVMSTDPAHSLADAFAVELGDEPTDVVPGLLGQQIDAQRRLESHWGTVRDYLAELFDWGGAGGIAAEELVVFPGMDELFALAEVQDHVSSGKFDTIVVDCAPTAETLRLLSLPDVLGWYMQKLFPMERRVARVVRPVLSRVMSMPFPGDDVFQAGEGFYGRIEGVRRVLADPEVTSARLVMNLEKMVVAEARRTYTYLGLFGYAVDAAVVNRIIPDAVVDPYFKRWRELQSEHLATVEDAFSDLALLRLRLFDEEMVGVDKLRIVGEELYGDRDPTARLATNTPFRMFDSDDEVVLALRLPLAERGEVDVVRHHDEVYVTVGPYRRSLLLPDSLRRREVTGARLTEGELWIRFGVRRG
;
A
#
# COMPACT_ATOMS: atom_id res chain seq x y z
N MET A 1 16.21 -2.23 9.36
CA MET A 1 14.81 -2.65 9.18
C MET A 1 14.42 -2.38 7.74
N ARG A 2 13.74 -3.34 7.10
CA ARG A 2 13.31 -3.28 5.71
C ARG A 2 11.89 -3.80 5.56
N VAL A 3 11.02 -3.08 4.86
CA VAL A 3 9.68 -3.55 4.48
C VAL A 3 9.60 -3.68 2.97
N LEU A 4 9.19 -4.86 2.49
CA LEU A 4 9.01 -5.18 1.08
C LEU A 4 7.53 -5.46 0.80
N LEU A 5 6.89 -4.59 0.02
CA LEU A 5 5.53 -4.80 -0.43
C LEU A 5 5.57 -5.54 -1.77
N ILE A 6 5.09 -6.78 -1.79
CA ILE A 6 5.01 -7.56 -3.03
C ILE A 6 3.60 -7.42 -3.59
N THR A 7 3.49 -6.90 -4.80
CA THR A 7 2.18 -6.52 -5.32
C THR A 7 2.06 -6.67 -6.83
N GLY A 8 0.84 -6.85 -7.31
CA GLY A 8 0.52 -7.07 -8.72
C GLY A 8 -0.91 -7.55 -8.93
N LYS A 9 -1.26 -7.88 -10.17
CA LYS A 9 -2.58 -8.43 -10.50
C LYS A 9 -2.80 -9.81 -9.83
N GLY A 10 -4.05 -10.20 -9.59
CA GLY A 10 -4.39 -11.56 -9.14
C GLY A 10 -3.84 -12.64 -10.07
N GLY A 11 -3.33 -13.74 -9.51
CA GLY A 11 -2.87 -14.92 -10.26
C GLY A 11 -1.47 -14.84 -10.89
N VAL A 12 -0.71 -13.76 -10.68
CA VAL A 12 0.66 -13.59 -11.22
C VAL A 12 1.77 -14.23 -10.38
N GLY A 13 1.43 -14.87 -9.25
CA GLY A 13 2.39 -15.52 -8.36
C GLY A 13 3.01 -14.63 -7.27
N LYS A 14 2.29 -13.60 -6.81
CA LYS A 14 2.73 -12.71 -5.71
C LYS A 14 3.12 -13.50 -4.46
N THR A 15 2.24 -14.38 -3.99
CA THR A 15 2.45 -15.19 -2.78
C THR A 15 3.69 -16.06 -2.86
N THR A 16 3.91 -16.74 -3.99
CA THR A 16 5.14 -17.51 -4.23
C THR A 16 6.38 -16.63 -4.18
N VAL A 17 6.33 -15.46 -4.82
CA VAL A 17 7.45 -14.48 -4.80
C VAL A 17 7.68 -13.93 -3.39
N SER A 18 6.62 -13.62 -2.63
CA SER A 18 6.69 -13.15 -1.24
C SER A 18 7.33 -14.20 -0.34
N ALA A 19 6.82 -15.43 -0.38
CA ALA A 19 7.32 -16.55 0.40
C ALA A 19 8.79 -16.86 0.08
N ALA A 20 9.14 -16.93 -1.21
CA ALA A 20 10.52 -17.17 -1.65
C ALA A 20 11.48 -16.03 -1.28
N THR A 21 11.04 -14.78 -1.38
CA THR A 21 11.83 -13.60 -0.99
C THR A 21 12.11 -13.62 0.51
N ALA A 22 11.11 -13.91 1.33
CA ALA A 22 11.25 -13.96 2.78
C ALA A 22 12.11 -15.14 3.24
N LEU A 23 11.92 -16.32 2.62
CA LEU A 23 12.71 -17.50 2.91
C LEU A 23 14.19 -17.25 2.59
N LEU A 24 14.49 -16.69 1.42
CA LEU A 24 15.88 -16.38 1.06
C LEU A 24 16.49 -15.31 1.98
N ALA A 25 15.71 -14.34 2.45
CA ALA A 25 16.18 -13.35 3.43
C ALA A 25 16.54 -14.03 4.76
N ALA A 26 15.71 -14.95 5.24
CA ALA A 26 15.98 -15.73 6.45
C ALA A 26 17.20 -16.65 6.29
N ASP A 27 17.33 -17.34 5.16
CA ASP A 27 18.49 -18.18 4.84
C ASP A 27 19.80 -17.36 4.79
N ARG A 28 19.71 -16.05 4.55
CA ARG A 28 20.84 -15.09 4.60
C ARG A 28 21.04 -14.43 5.96
N GLY A 29 20.33 -14.89 6.98
CA GLY A 29 20.52 -14.48 8.38
C GLY A 29 19.71 -13.26 8.83
N HIS A 30 18.76 -12.79 8.02
CA HIS A 30 17.85 -11.72 8.46
C HIS A 30 16.72 -12.30 9.32
N ARG A 31 16.42 -11.69 10.47
CA ARG A 31 15.20 -12.00 11.23
C ARG A 31 14.01 -11.55 10.42
N THR A 32 13.28 -12.48 9.83
CA THR A 32 12.31 -12.17 8.78
C THR A 32 10.89 -12.53 9.20
N LEU A 33 9.96 -11.63 8.92
CA LEU A 33 8.52 -11.88 8.93
C LEU A 33 8.00 -11.89 7.50
N VAL A 34 7.18 -12.87 7.15
CA VAL A 34 6.31 -12.81 5.97
C VAL A 34 4.87 -12.79 6.40
N MET A 35 4.11 -11.83 5.91
CA MET A 35 2.70 -11.67 6.25
C MET A 35 1.85 -11.53 5.00
N SER A 36 0.66 -12.12 5.02
CA SER A 36 -0.34 -11.95 3.96
C SER A 36 -1.44 -11.02 4.41
N THR A 37 -1.80 -10.06 3.56
CA THR A 37 -3.03 -9.27 3.69
C THR A 37 -4.17 -9.84 2.82
N ASP A 38 -3.94 -10.94 2.11
CA ASP A 38 -4.96 -11.62 1.29
C ASP A 38 -5.77 -12.58 2.16
N PRO A 39 -7.12 -12.48 2.18
CA PRO A 39 -7.98 -13.37 2.93
C PRO A 39 -7.97 -14.84 2.43
N ALA A 40 -7.46 -15.11 1.22
CA ALA A 40 -7.56 -16.43 0.58
C ALA A 40 -6.60 -17.52 1.10
N HIS A 41 -6.06 -17.41 2.33
CA HIS A 41 -5.16 -18.42 2.94
C HIS A 41 -3.91 -18.85 2.14
N SER A 42 -3.54 -18.10 1.09
CA SER A 42 -2.56 -18.54 0.10
C SER A 42 -1.13 -18.67 0.62
N LEU A 43 -0.76 -17.96 1.69
CA LEU A 43 0.59 -18.02 2.27
C LEU A 43 0.83 -19.33 3.03
N ALA A 44 -0.17 -19.79 3.78
CA ALA A 44 -0.15 -21.09 4.46
C ALA A 44 0.02 -22.22 3.42
N ASP A 45 -0.77 -22.16 2.35
CA ASP A 45 -0.69 -23.10 1.23
C ASP A 45 0.67 -23.09 0.56
N ALA A 46 1.25 -21.90 0.32
CA ALA A 46 2.56 -21.77 -0.32
C ALA A 46 3.68 -22.43 0.49
N PHE A 47 3.68 -22.28 1.81
CA PHE A 47 4.66 -22.91 2.69
C PHE A 47 4.33 -24.37 3.04
N ALA A 48 3.10 -24.82 2.79
CA ALA A 48 2.55 -26.09 3.26
C ALA A 48 2.63 -26.22 4.80
N VAL A 49 2.31 -25.15 5.52
CA VAL A 49 2.25 -25.09 6.99
C VAL A 49 0.98 -24.35 7.44
N GLU A 50 0.49 -24.64 8.64
CA GLU A 50 -0.61 -23.88 9.22
C GLU A 50 -0.10 -22.50 9.68
N LEU A 51 -0.75 -21.43 9.21
CA LEU A 51 -0.50 -20.07 9.66
C LEU A 51 -1.81 -19.46 10.16
N GLY A 52 -1.70 -18.65 11.22
CA GLY A 52 -2.81 -17.91 11.79
C GLY A 52 -2.47 -16.43 11.97
N ASP A 53 -3.33 -15.75 12.72
CA ASP A 53 -3.25 -14.31 12.98
C ASP A 53 -2.02 -13.90 13.82
N GLU A 54 -1.36 -14.86 14.48
CA GLU A 54 -0.13 -14.63 15.26
C GLU A 54 1.11 -15.13 14.50
N PRO A 55 2.24 -14.40 14.53
CA PRO A 55 3.49 -14.85 13.90
C PRO A 55 3.93 -16.22 14.41
N THR A 56 4.09 -17.17 13.48
CA THR A 56 4.41 -18.58 13.75
C THR A 56 5.66 -19.01 13.00
N ASP A 57 6.52 -19.82 13.62
CA ASP A 57 7.78 -20.25 12.99
C ASP A 57 7.51 -21.11 11.76
N VAL A 58 8.05 -20.70 10.61
CA VAL A 58 8.04 -21.49 9.37
C VAL A 58 9.33 -22.30 9.27
N VAL A 59 10.46 -21.63 9.44
CA VAL A 59 11.82 -22.19 9.55
C VAL A 59 12.64 -21.30 10.49
N PRO A 60 13.81 -21.74 11.00
CA PRO A 60 14.66 -20.89 11.82
C PRO A 60 14.96 -19.54 11.14
N GLY A 61 14.60 -18.44 11.79
CA GLY A 61 14.79 -17.08 11.26
C GLY A 61 13.65 -16.53 10.40
N LEU A 62 12.63 -17.34 10.08
CA LEU A 62 11.44 -16.94 9.34
C LEU A 62 10.15 -17.22 10.13
N LEU A 63 9.43 -16.16 10.45
CA LEU A 63 8.07 -16.22 10.97
C LEU A 63 7.06 -15.93 9.84
N GLY A 64 5.95 -16.65 9.82
CA GLY A 64 4.82 -16.46 8.93
C GLY A 64 3.60 -15.96 9.69
N GLN A 65 2.82 -15.06 9.09
CA GLN A 65 1.57 -14.56 9.66
C GLN A 65 0.49 -14.44 8.59
N GLN A 66 -0.72 -14.85 8.92
CA GLN A 66 -1.89 -14.68 8.08
C GLN A 66 -2.93 -13.87 8.84
N ILE A 67 -3.07 -12.60 8.45
CA ILE A 67 -3.89 -11.65 9.21
C ILE A 67 -5.36 -11.97 9.02
N ASP A 68 -6.08 -12.11 10.12
CA ASP A 68 -7.54 -12.13 10.13
C ASP A 68 -8.04 -10.69 10.24
N ALA A 69 -8.15 -10.04 9.08
CA ALA A 69 -8.50 -8.62 9.02
C ALA A 69 -9.88 -8.33 9.62
N GLN A 70 -10.85 -9.24 9.48
CA GLN A 70 -12.18 -9.08 10.07
C GLN A 70 -12.11 -9.09 11.59
N ARG A 71 -11.40 -10.05 12.18
CA ARG A 71 -11.20 -10.12 13.64
C ARG A 71 -10.46 -8.90 14.18
N ARG A 72 -9.48 -8.39 13.43
CA ARG A 72 -8.72 -7.17 13.79
C ARG A 72 -9.60 -5.93 13.69
N LEU A 73 -10.47 -5.83 12.68
CA LEU A 73 -11.45 -4.77 12.56
C LEU A 73 -12.45 -4.78 13.71
N GLU A 74 -13.04 -5.94 14.02
CA GLU A 74 -14.02 -6.08 15.12
C GLU A 74 -13.43 -5.67 16.47
N SER A 75 -12.18 -6.07 16.75
CA SER A 75 -11.50 -5.74 18.01
C SER A 75 -11.13 -4.26 18.17
N HIS A 76 -11.01 -3.49 17.07
CA HIS A 76 -10.53 -2.10 17.11
C HIS A 76 -11.57 -1.05 16.69
N TRP A 77 -12.55 -1.43 15.87
CA TRP A 77 -13.60 -0.54 15.34
C TRP A 77 -14.98 -0.85 15.93
N GLY A 78 -15.15 -1.99 16.61
CA GLY A 78 -16.43 -2.40 17.21
C GLY A 78 -17.08 -1.29 18.05
N THR A 79 -16.32 -0.66 18.96
CA THR A 79 -16.84 0.42 19.82
C THR A 79 -17.33 1.66 19.03
N VAL A 80 -16.67 2.01 17.93
CA VAL A 80 -17.08 3.15 17.09
C VAL A 80 -18.30 2.77 16.26
N ARG A 81 -18.32 1.56 15.70
CA ARG A 81 -19.45 1.02 14.93
C ARG A 81 -20.71 0.94 15.78
N ASP A 82 -20.61 0.40 17.00
CA ASP A 82 -21.75 0.23 17.90
C ASP A 82 -22.34 1.59 18.30
N TYR A 83 -21.49 2.60 18.54
CA TYR A 83 -21.95 3.98 18.78
C TYR A 83 -22.66 4.59 17.56
N LEU A 84 -22.13 4.37 16.36
CA LEU A 84 -22.80 4.82 15.13
C LEU A 84 -24.17 4.15 14.99
N ALA A 85 -24.29 2.85 15.32
CA ALA A 85 -25.56 2.14 15.32
C ALA A 85 -26.62 2.82 16.18
N GLU A 86 -26.28 3.11 17.44
CA GLU A 86 -27.16 3.80 18.37
C GLU A 86 -27.59 5.19 17.84
N LEU A 87 -26.67 5.92 17.21
CA LEU A 87 -26.96 7.22 16.60
C LEU A 87 -27.94 7.14 15.42
N PHE A 88 -27.77 6.16 14.53
CA PHE A 88 -28.65 5.97 13.37
C PHE A 88 -30.05 5.50 13.79
N ASP A 89 -30.13 4.59 14.76
CA ASP A 89 -31.38 4.15 15.37
C ASP A 89 -32.13 5.34 15.99
N TRP A 90 -31.41 6.20 16.72
CA TRP A 90 -31.99 7.44 17.26
C TRP A 90 -32.48 8.40 16.17
N GLY A 91 -31.74 8.53 15.06
CA GLY A 91 -32.07 9.40 13.94
C GLY A 91 -33.27 8.97 13.10
N GLY A 92 -33.95 7.88 13.46
CA GLY A 92 -35.10 7.35 12.72
C GLY A 92 -34.73 6.50 11.51
N ALA A 93 -33.46 6.13 11.37
CA ALA A 93 -32.97 5.16 10.39
C ALA A 93 -32.89 3.73 11.01
N GLY A 94 -33.80 3.43 11.93
CA GLY A 94 -33.82 2.15 12.64
C GLY A 94 -34.05 0.97 11.70
N GLY A 95 -33.17 -0.04 11.80
CA GLY A 95 -33.21 -1.24 10.97
C GLY A 95 -31.91 -1.55 10.23
N ILE A 96 -30.91 -0.67 10.30
CA ILE A 96 -29.54 -0.97 9.84
C ILE A 96 -28.85 -1.73 10.97
N ALA A 97 -28.52 -3.00 10.74
CA ALA A 97 -27.80 -3.79 11.73
C ALA A 97 -26.41 -3.17 11.99
N ALA A 98 -25.84 -3.30 13.21
CA ALA A 98 -24.50 -2.81 13.52
C ALA A 98 -23.46 -3.35 12.51
N GLU A 99 -23.69 -4.57 12.02
CA GLU A 99 -22.93 -5.25 10.98
C GLU A 99 -23.03 -4.59 9.59
N GLU A 100 -24.11 -3.85 9.31
CA GLU A 100 -24.32 -3.07 8.08
C GLU A 100 -23.79 -1.63 8.21
N LEU A 101 -23.45 -1.20 9.43
CA LEU A 101 -22.91 0.13 9.71
C LEU A 101 -21.41 0.19 9.41
N VAL A 102 -21.12 0.77 8.24
CA VAL A 102 -19.86 1.41 7.86
C VAL A 102 -18.59 0.63 8.27
N VAL A 103 -18.48 -0.56 7.71
CA VAL A 103 -17.17 -1.06 7.24
C VAL A 103 -17.04 -0.56 5.81
N PHE A 104 -16.27 0.51 5.59
CA PHE A 104 -16.02 0.98 4.24
C PHE A 104 -15.22 -0.08 3.47
N PRO A 105 -15.49 -0.28 2.15
CA PRO A 105 -14.70 -1.18 1.33
C PRO A 105 -13.20 -0.93 1.51
N GLY A 106 -12.51 -2.01 1.82
CA GLY A 106 -11.08 -2.11 2.02
C GLY A 106 -10.50 -1.68 3.39
N MET A 107 -11.37 -1.45 4.37
CA MET A 107 -10.97 -1.27 5.77
C MET A 107 -10.17 -2.46 6.30
N ASP A 108 -10.52 -3.68 5.89
CA ASP A 108 -9.83 -4.91 6.27
C ASP A 108 -8.35 -4.87 5.87
N GLU A 109 -8.06 -4.45 4.64
CA GLU A 109 -6.69 -4.31 4.14
C GLU A 109 -5.94 -3.16 4.80
N LEU A 110 -6.63 -2.09 5.23
CA LEU A 110 -6.01 -1.05 6.04
C LEU A 110 -5.57 -1.57 7.41
N PHE A 111 -6.41 -2.38 8.08
CA PHE A 111 -6.03 -3.01 9.36
C PHE A 111 -4.90 -4.03 9.17
N ALA A 112 -4.90 -4.76 8.07
CA ALA A 112 -3.79 -5.63 7.70
C ALA A 112 -2.47 -4.85 7.50
N LEU A 113 -2.52 -3.64 6.92
CA LEU A 113 -1.36 -2.76 6.82
C LEU A 113 -0.97 -2.10 8.15
N ALA A 114 -1.92 -1.89 9.08
CA ALA A 114 -1.63 -1.40 10.43
C ALA A 114 -0.73 -2.36 11.22
N GLU A 115 -0.92 -3.66 11.04
CA GLU A 115 -0.06 -4.69 11.63
C GLU A 115 1.40 -4.55 11.17
N VAL A 116 1.66 -4.08 9.93
CA VAL A 116 3.01 -3.79 9.45
C VAL A 116 3.67 -2.72 10.33
N GLN A 117 2.94 -1.66 10.68
CA GLN A 117 3.45 -0.61 11.57
C GLN A 117 3.78 -1.16 12.95
N ASP A 118 2.95 -2.04 13.50
CA ASP A 118 3.15 -2.63 14.82
C ASP A 118 4.40 -3.51 14.83
N HIS A 119 4.61 -4.33 13.79
CA HIS A 119 5.84 -5.12 13.64
C HIS A 119 7.08 -4.27 13.44
N VAL A 120 6.98 -3.20 12.63
CA VAL A 120 8.08 -2.24 12.47
C VAL A 120 8.45 -1.60 13.81
N SER A 121 7.45 -1.17 14.57
CA SER A 121 7.63 -0.52 15.87
C SER A 121 8.18 -1.48 16.94
N SER A 122 7.92 -2.77 16.81
CA SER A 122 8.42 -3.80 17.74
C SER A 122 9.94 -3.97 17.70
N GLY A 123 10.60 -3.63 16.58
CA GLY A 123 12.05 -3.83 16.39
C GLY A 123 12.52 -5.29 16.39
N LYS A 124 11.59 -6.26 16.35
CA LYS A 124 11.90 -7.70 16.43
C LYS A 124 12.51 -8.26 15.14
N PHE A 125 12.17 -7.65 14.01
CA PHE A 125 12.55 -8.12 12.68
C PHE A 125 13.60 -7.21 12.04
N ASP A 126 14.38 -7.76 11.13
CA ASP A 126 15.24 -7.00 10.23
C ASP A 126 14.53 -6.74 8.90
N THR A 127 13.67 -7.69 8.48
CA THR A 127 12.91 -7.64 7.23
C THR A 127 11.46 -8.09 7.44
N ILE A 128 10.52 -7.36 6.84
CA ILE A 128 9.10 -7.71 6.76
C ILE A 128 8.71 -7.77 5.28
N VAL A 129 8.24 -8.93 4.82
CA VAL A 129 7.72 -9.12 3.45
C VAL A 129 6.21 -9.20 3.53
N VAL A 130 5.52 -8.32 2.81
CA VAL A 130 4.06 -8.23 2.80
C VAL A 130 3.55 -8.72 1.45
N ASP A 131 2.83 -9.84 1.46
CA ASP A 131 2.05 -10.30 0.30
C ASP A 131 0.75 -9.48 0.24
N CYS A 132 0.74 -8.45 -0.61
CA CYS A 132 -0.38 -7.53 -0.69
C CYS A 132 -1.53 -8.13 -1.52
N ALA A 133 -2.74 -8.02 -0.99
CA ALA A 133 -3.97 -8.10 -1.79
C ALA A 133 -3.91 -7.06 -2.95
N PRO A 134 -4.48 -7.37 -4.13
CA PRO A 134 -4.22 -6.66 -5.39
C PRO A 134 -4.32 -5.12 -5.31
N THR A 135 -3.43 -4.49 -6.08
CA THR A 135 -2.66 -3.29 -5.70
C THR A 135 -3.37 -1.94 -5.69
N ALA A 136 -4.44 -1.76 -6.44
CA ALA A 136 -4.94 -0.41 -6.71
C ALA A 136 -5.96 0.08 -5.68
N GLU A 137 -6.68 -0.82 -5.00
CA GLU A 137 -7.81 -0.45 -4.15
C GLU A 137 -7.35 -0.15 -2.72
N THR A 138 -6.57 -1.05 -2.11
CA THR A 138 -6.01 -0.89 -0.76
C THR A 138 -5.16 0.38 -0.61
N LEU A 139 -4.31 0.68 -1.59
CA LEU A 139 -3.43 1.84 -1.52
C LEU A 139 -4.18 3.16 -1.67
N ARG A 140 -5.41 3.18 -2.25
CA ARG A 140 -6.24 4.40 -2.29
C ARG A 140 -6.69 4.77 -0.89
N LEU A 141 -6.91 3.76 -0.06
CA LEU A 141 -7.37 3.93 1.31
C LEU A 141 -6.30 4.58 2.20
N LEU A 142 -5.02 4.48 1.83
CA LEU A 142 -3.93 5.19 2.50
C LEU A 142 -3.91 6.71 2.20
N SER A 143 -4.75 7.19 1.29
CA SER A 143 -5.04 8.63 1.11
C SER A 143 -6.27 9.11 1.88
N LEU A 144 -7.06 8.17 2.45
CA LEU A 144 -8.14 8.49 3.36
C LEU A 144 -7.73 9.07 4.71
N PRO A 145 -6.53 8.93 5.32
CA PRO A 145 -6.23 9.60 6.58
C PRO A 145 -6.45 11.11 6.53
N ASP A 146 -6.20 11.77 5.40
CA ASP A 146 -6.45 13.22 5.26
C ASP A 146 -7.97 13.51 5.32
N VAL A 147 -8.78 12.65 4.69
CA VAL A 147 -10.25 12.73 4.68
C VAL A 147 -10.84 12.34 6.04
N LEU A 148 -10.42 11.21 6.60
CA LEU A 148 -10.83 10.69 7.90
C LEU A 148 -10.42 11.64 9.03
N GLY A 149 -9.21 12.23 8.98
CA GLY A 149 -8.77 13.24 9.94
C GLY A 149 -9.67 14.47 9.93
N TRP A 150 -10.01 14.96 8.73
CA TRP A 150 -10.97 16.05 8.58
C TRP A 150 -12.37 15.69 9.08
N TYR A 151 -12.89 14.50 8.73
CA TYR A 151 -14.18 14.02 9.21
C TYR A 151 -14.19 13.83 10.73
N MET A 152 -13.12 13.28 11.31
CA MET A 152 -12.98 13.10 12.76
C MET A 152 -12.96 14.45 13.48
N GLN A 153 -12.20 15.43 12.98
CA GLN A 153 -12.19 16.80 13.53
C GLN A 153 -13.57 17.48 13.44
N LYS A 154 -14.35 17.17 12.40
CA LYS A 154 -15.64 17.82 12.13
C LYS A 154 -16.84 17.12 12.80
N LEU A 155 -16.81 15.79 12.92
CA LEU A 155 -17.85 14.96 13.54
C LEU A 155 -17.66 14.81 15.05
N PHE A 156 -16.41 14.85 15.52
CA PHE A 156 -16.05 14.83 16.94
C PHE A 156 -15.36 16.14 17.40
N PRO A 157 -15.95 17.34 17.16
CA PRO A 157 -15.31 18.63 17.46
C PRO A 157 -15.21 18.93 18.97
N MET A 158 -15.71 18.05 19.84
CA MET A 158 -15.69 18.26 21.28
C MET A 158 -14.40 17.71 21.87
N GLU A 159 -13.56 18.59 22.40
CA GLU A 159 -12.49 18.18 23.31
C GLU A 159 -13.10 17.29 24.41
N ARG A 160 -12.41 16.18 24.75
CA ARG A 160 -12.79 15.24 25.83
C ARG A 160 -13.19 15.94 27.15
N ARG A 161 -12.73 17.17 27.36
CA ARG A 161 -13.03 18.03 28.51
C ARG A 161 -14.38 18.75 28.41
N VAL A 162 -14.81 19.17 27.22
CA VAL A 162 -16.12 19.80 26.98
C VAL A 162 -17.23 18.75 27.01
N ALA A 163 -17.03 17.59 26.37
CA ALA A 163 -18.00 16.50 26.38
C ALA A 163 -18.37 16.08 27.82
N ARG A 164 -17.39 15.91 28.72
CA ARG A 164 -17.62 15.56 30.13
C ARG A 164 -18.45 16.58 30.91
N VAL A 165 -18.28 17.86 30.61
CA VAL A 165 -18.96 18.96 31.33
C VAL A 165 -20.40 19.13 30.83
N VAL A 166 -20.63 18.97 29.52
CA VAL A 166 -21.92 19.26 28.90
C VAL A 166 -22.84 18.02 28.86
N ARG A 167 -22.27 16.80 28.95
CA ARG A 167 -23.00 15.52 28.95
C ARG A 167 -24.22 15.46 29.89
N PRO A 168 -24.16 15.81 31.19
CA PRO A 168 -25.32 15.69 32.08
C PRO A 168 -26.43 16.71 31.84
N VAL A 169 -26.14 17.80 31.11
CA VAL A 169 -27.12 18.86 30.77
C VAL A 169 -27.78 18.55 29.43
N LEU A 170 -26.99 18.20 28.41
CA LEU A 170 -27.50 17.91 27.08
C LEU A 170 -28.26 16.58 27.02
N SER A 171 -27.84 15.53 27.73
CA SER A 171 -28.55 14.23 27.73
C SER A 171 -29.97 14.31 28.31
N ARG A 172 -30.27 15.38 29.06
CA ARG A 172 -31.62 15.66 29.61
C ARG A 172 -32.48 16.53 28.70
N VAL A 173 -31.86 17.26 27.76
CA VAL A 173 -32.55 18.22 26.89
C VAL A 173 -32.71 17.65 25.47
N MET A 174 -31.78 16.80 25.04
CA MET A 174 -31.79 16.12 23.75
C MET A 174 -31.61 14.62 24.01
N SER A 175 -32.55 13.78 23.57
CA SER A 175 -32.49 12.31 23.73
C SER A 175 -31.43 11.63 22.86
N MET A 176 -30.41 12.37 22.40
CA MET A 176 -29.39 11.91 21.45
C MET A 176 -28.30 11.09 22.17
N PRO A 177 -27.86 9.95 21.60
CA PRO A 177 -26.70 9.20 22.10
C PRO A 177 -25.43 10.05 22.03
N PHE A 178 -24.74 10.19 23.17
CA PHE A 178 -23.45 10.89 23.24
C PHE A 178 -22.30 9.88 23.28
N PRO A 179 -21.18 10.16 22.59
CA PRO A 179 -20.05 9.24 22.55
C PRO A 179 -19.40 9.16 23.93
N GLY A 180 -19.11 7.95 24.40
CA GLY A 180 -18.33 7.70 25.60
C GLY A 180 -16.83 7.94 25.40
N ASP A 181 -16.07 7.98 26.50
CA ASP A 181 -14.60 8.16 26.45
C ASP A 181 -13.90 7.05 25.65
N ASP A 182 -14.48 5.85 25.67
CA ASP A 182 -14.08 4.66 24.91
C ASP A 182 -14.22 4.84 23.39
N VAL A 183 -15.33 5.44 22.93
CA VAL A 183 -15.54 5.78 21.51
C VAL A 183 -14.50 6.78 21.02
N PHE A 184 -14.23 7.83 21.81
CA PHE A 184 -13.18 8.80 21.47
C PHE A 184 -11.79 8.16 21.43
N GLN A 185 -11.47 7.27 22.37
CA GLN A 185 -10.19 6.57 22.39
C GLN A 185 -10.04 5.61 21.20
N ALA A 186 -11.08 4.87 20.84
CA ALA A 186 -11.08 3.99 19.68
C ALA A 186 -10.89 4.78 18.37
N GLY A 187 -11.59 5.91 18.21
CA GLY A 187 -11.46 6.79 17.06
C GLY A 187 -10.07 7.44 16.92
N GLU A 188 -9.53 7.99 18.02
CA GLU A 188 -8.16 8.54 18.03
C GLU A 188 -7.11 7.45 17.75
N GLY A 189 -7.27 6.26 18.35
CA GLY A 189 -6.36 5.14 18.13
C GLY A 189 -6.39 4.61 16.70
N PHE A 190 -7.56 4.61 16.04
CA PHE A 190 -7.67 4.29 14.63
C PHE A 190 -6.96 5.34 13.76
N TYR A 191 -7.22 6.63 13.99
CA TYR A 191 -6.57 7.71 13.25
C TYR A 191 -5.04 7.67 13.36
N GLY A 192 -4.50 7.52 14.57
CA GLY A 192 -3.06 7.43 14.81
C GLY A 192 -2.40 6.22 14.14
N ARG A 193 -3.12 5.09 14.03
CA ARG A 193 -2.66 3.91 13.28
C ARG A 193 -2.58 4.20 11.78
N ILE A 194 -3.62 4.76 11.17
CA ILE A 194 -3.58 5.06 9.73
C ILE A 194 -2.46 6.06 9.39
N GLU A 195 -2.23 7.07 10.24
CA GLU A 195 -1.11 8.00 10.06
C GLU A 195 0.25 7.29 10.14
N GLY A 196 0.42 6.40 11.13
CA GLY A 196 1.66 5.63 11.29
C GLY A 196 1.91 4.67 10.13
N VAL A 197 0.88 4.02 9.59
CA VAL A 197 0.97 3.20 8.38
C VAL A 197 1.46 4.03 7.20
N ARG A 198 0.84 5.19 6.94
CA ARG A 198 1.28 6.10 5.88
C ARG A 198 2.75 6.48 6.05
N ARG A 199 3.18 6.79 7.28
CA ARG A 199 4.56 7.16 7.58
C ARG A 199 5.54 6.03 7.25
N VAL A 200 5.25 4.81 7.67
CA VAL A 200 6.10 3.64 7.40
C VAL A 200 6.15 3.31 5.92
N LEU A 201 4.99 3.28 5.24
CA LEU A 201 4.90 2.85 3.85
C LEU A 201 5.46 3.90 2.87
N ALA A 202 5.32 5.20 3.18
CA ALA A 202 5.83 6.28 2.35
C ALA A 202 7.28 6.65 2.64
N ASP A 203 7.91 6.11 3.69
CA ASP A 203 9.34 6.30 3.94
C ASP A 203 10.13 5.41 2.97
N PRO A 204 10.80 5.99 1.95
CA PRO A 204 11.54 5.20 0.99
C PRO A 204 12.67 4.46 1.67
N GLU A 205 13.29 4.95 2.76
CA GLU A 205 14.43 4.28 3.41
C GLU A 205 14.02 2.98 4.12
N VAL A 206 12.75 2.89 4.55
CA VAL A 206 12.21 1.70 5.21
C VAL A 206 11.49 0.79 4.21
N THR A 207 10.63 1.36 3.35
CA THR A 207 9.67 0.60 2.54
C THR A 207 9.91 0.79 1.04
N SER A 208 9.74 -0.29 0.28
CA SER A 208 9.54 -0.22 -1.17
C SER A 208 8.64 -1.34 -1.64
N ALA A 209 8.02 -1.14 -2.80
CA ALA A 209 7.24 -2.14 -3.49
C ALA A 209 8.05 -2.84 -4.59
N ARG A 210 7.71 -4.11 -4.85
CA ARG A 210 8.15 -4.88 -6.01
C ARG A 210 6.93 -5.34 -6.80
N LEU A 211 6.90 -4.99 -8.08
CA LEU A 211 5.78 -5.25 -8.97
C LEU A 211 5.90 -6.62 -9.62
N VAL A 212 4.99 -7.55 -9.32
CA VAL A 212 4.96 -8.89 -9.92
C VAL A 212 3.98 -8.89 -11.10
N MET A 213 4.44 -9.40 -12.25
CA MET A 213 3.65 -9.48 -13.48
C MET A 213 4.00 -10.71 -14.30
N ASN A 214 3.07 -11.13 -15.15
CA ASN A 214 3.32 -12.08 -16.23
C ASN A 214 3.40 -11.31 -17.56
N LEU A 215 3.98 -11.94 -18.58
CA LEU A 215 4.12 -11.38 -19.94
C LEU A 215 2.83 -11.49 -20.77
N GLU A 216 1.73 -11.02 -20.21
CA GLU A 216 0.44 -10.88 -20.87
C GLU A 216 0.06 -9.40 -20.98
N LYS A 217 -0.47 -8.99 -22.14
CA LYS A 217 -0.80 -7.59 -22.43
C LYS A 217 -1.60 -6.89 -21.33
N MET A 218 -2.66 -7.53 -20.84
CA MET A 218 -3.51 -6.95 -19.78
C MET A 218 -2.79 -6.85 -18.43
N VAL A 219 -1.90 -7.80 -18.12
CA VAL A 219 -1.15 -7.83 -16.86
C VAL A 219 -0.06 -6.76 -16.89
N VAL A 220 0.65 -6.62 -18.01
CA VAL A 220 1.65 -5.56 -18.22
C VAL A 220 1.01 -4.18 -18.16
N ALA A 221 -0.14 -3.98 -18.81
CA ALA A 221 -0.88 -2.72 -18.74
C ALA A 221 -1.28 -2.36 -17.30
N GLU A 222 -1.72 -3.34 -16.51
CA GLU A 222 -2.02 -3.13 -15.10
C GLU A 222 -0.78 -2.75 -14.29
N ALA A 223 0.34 -3.47 -14.46
CA ALA A 223 1.58 -3.17 -13.77
C ALA A 223 2.10 -1.75 -14.08
N ARG A 224 1.97 -1.28 -15.33
CA ARG A 224 2.32 0.08 -15.72
C ARG A 224 1.47 1.11 -14.98
N ARG A 225 0.14 0.94 -14.94
CA ARG A 225 -0.78 1.82 -14.19
C ARG A 225 -0.46 1.83 -12.70
N THR A 226 -0.21 0.66 -12.13
CA THR A 226 0.17 0.49 -10.74
C THR A 226 1.48 1.20 -10.42
N TYR A 227 2.46 1.20 -11.34
CA TYR A 227 3.72 1.89 -11.13
C TYR A 227 3.54 3.41 -11.07
N THR A 228 2.80 3.99 -12.02
CA THR A 228 2.43 5.40 -12.00
C THR A 228 1.67 5.76 -10.73
N TYR A 229 0.73 4.90 -10.34
CA TYR A 229 -0.09 5.06 -9.15
C TYR A 229 0.75 5.06 -7.86
N LEU A 230 1.68 4.12 -7.69
CA LEU A 230 2.59 4.08 -6.54
C LEU A 230 3.41 5.37 -6.44
N GLY A 231 3.93 5.86 -7.57
CA GLY A 231 4.61 7.15 -7.64
C GLY A 231 3.71 8.33 -7.23
N LEU A 232 2.48 8.37 -7.74
CA LEU A 232 1.49 9.39 -7.39
C LEU A 232 1.25 9.46 -5.88
N PHE A 233 1.17 8.33 -5.17
CA PHE A 233 0.93 8.27 -3.72
C PHE A 233 2.20 8.33 -2.86
N GLY A 234 3.37 8.38 -3.48
CA GLY A 234 4.63 8.57 -2.79
C GLY A 234 5.29 7.29 -2.30
N TYR A 235 4.92 6.14 -2.87
CA TYR A 235 5.51 4.85 -2.55
C TYR A 235 6.71 4.57 -3.45
N ALA A 236 7.84 4.20 -2.85
CA ALA A 236 9.01 3.80 -3.62
C ALA A 236 8.78 2.42 -4.27
N VAL A 237 9.20 2.26 -5.51
CA VAL A 237 9.26 0.96 -6.20
C VAL A 237 10.71 0.73 -6.57
N ASP A 238 11.25 -0.44 -6.22
CA ASP A 238 12.66 -0.75 -6.43
C ASP A 238 12.91 -1.90 -7.41
N ALA A 239 11.89 -2.71 -7.72
CA ALA A 239 12.02 -3.78 -8.70
C ALA A 239 10.69 -4.14 -9.39
N ALA A 240 10.83 -4.76 -10.56
CA ALA A 240 9.76 -5.45 -11.27
C ALA A 240 10.14 -6.93 -11.43
N VAL A 241 9.24 -7.83 -11.05
CA VAL A 241 9.38 -9.29 -11.17
C VAL A 241 8.53 -9.77 -12.34
N VAL A 242 9.19 -10.27 -13.37
CA VAL A 242 8.55 -10.90 -14.53
C VAL A 242 8.50 -12.41 -14.30
N ASN A 243 7.32 -12.89 -13.92
CA ASN A 243 7.08 -14.29 -13.62
C ASN A 243 6.55 -15.07 -14.83
N ARG A 244 6.66 -16.41 -14.76
CA ARG A 244 6.15 -17.37 -15.74
C ARG A 244 6.74 -17.18 -17.14
N ILE A 245 8.02 -16.84 -17.22
CA ILE A 245 8.73 -16.79 -18.50
C ILE A 245 8.95 -18.21 -19.00
N ILE A 246 8.45 -18.52 -20.20
CA ILE A 246 8.64 -19.85 -20.78
C ILE A 246 10.15 -20.07 -21.01
N PRO A 247 10.76 -21.12 -20.44
CA PRO A 247 12.19 -21.38 -20.61
C PRO A 247 12.57 -21.59 -22.08
N ASP A 248 13.78 -21.16 -22.48
CA ASP A 248 14.26 -21.33 -23.85
C ASP A 248 14.40 -22.80 -24.27
N ALA A 249 14.61 -23.68 -23.29
CA ALA A 249 14.66 -25.13 -23.46
C ALA A 249 13.32 -25.74 -23.92
N VAL A 250 12.20 -25.04 -23.73
CA VAL A 250 10.88 -25.48 -24.22
C VAL A 250 10.81 -25.21 -25.73
N VAL A 251 10.93 -26.30 -26.50
CA VAL A 251 10.92 -26.29 -27.98
C VAL A 251 9.60 -26.80 -28.58
N ASP A 252 8.59 -27.09 -27.74
CA ASP A 252 7.30 -27.59 -28.18
C ASP A 252 6.59 -26.59 -29.13
N PRO A 253 6.10 -27.05 -30.30
CA PRO A 253 5.40 -26.20 -31.27
C PRO A 253 4.21 -25.43 -30.70
N TYR A 254 3.50 -25.99 -29.72
CA TYR A 254 2.35 -25.37 -29.06
C TYR A 254 2.75 -24.06 -28.35
N PHE A 255 3.92 -24.04 -27.70
CA PHE A 255 4.41 -22.87 -26.97
C PHE A 255 5.15 -21.86 -27.86
N LYS A 256 5.40 -22.16 -29.13
CA LYS A 256 6.11 -21.25 -30.05
C LYS A 256 5.47 -19.87 -30.10
N ARG A 257 4.14 -19.80 -30.32
CA ARG A 257 3.42 -18.52 -30.40
C ARG A 257 3.41 -17.78 -29.07
N TRP A 258 3.32 -18.50 -27.96
CA TRP A 258 3.39 -17.91 -26.62
C TRP A 258 4.77 -17.29 -26.35
N ARG A 259 5.86 -17.96 -26.75
CA ARG A 259 7.22 -17.41 -26.62
C ARG A 259 7.42 -16.14 -27.45
N GLU A 260 6.93 -16.12 -28.69
CA GLU A 260 6.96 -14.90 -29.54
C GLU A 260 6.25 -13.74 -28.85
N LEU A 261 5.02 -13.96 -28.35
CA LEU A 261 4.26 -12.94 -27.62
C LEU A 261 4.95 -12.51 -26.32
N GLN A 262 5.53 -13.45 -25.57
CA GLN A 262 6.29 -13.13 -24.37
C GLN A 262 7.50 -12.27 -24.69
N SER A 263 8.22 -12.55 -25.79
CA SER A 263 9.36 -11.73 -26.22
C SER A 263 8.95 -10.30 -26.59
N GLU A 264 7.82 -10.12 -27.29
CA GLU A 264 7.28 -8.79 -27.62
C GLU A 264 6.89 -8.01 -26.35
N HIS A 265 6.18 -8.65 -25.42
CA HIS A 265 5.81 -8.03 -24.16
C HIS A 265 7.00 -7.77 -23.26
N LEU A 266 8.03 -8.62 -23.29
CA LEU A 266 9.24 -8.45 -22.49
C LEU A 266 9.99 -7.18 -22.90
N ALA A 267 10.13 -6.92 -24.20
CA ALA A 267 10.71 -5.67 -24.68
C ALA A 267 9.91 -4.44 -24.21
N THR A 268 8.58 -4.55 -24.17
CA THR A 268 7.70 -3.49 -23.65
C THR A 268 7.90 -3.27 -22.14
N VAL A 269 8.14 -4.34 -21.38
CA VAL A 269 8.42 -4.30 -19.94
C VAL A 269 9.82 -3.72 -19.67
N GLU A 270 10.83 -4.13 -20.42
CA GLU A 270 12.20 -3.61 -20.29
C GLU A 270 12.25 -2.09 -20.52
N ASP A 271 11.52 -1.59 -21.52
CA ASP A 271 11.41 -0.15 -21.78
C ASP A 271 10.66 0.57 -20.64
N ALA A 272 9.48 0.05 -20.26
CA ALA A 272 8.59 0.68 -19.28
C ALA A 272 9.15 0.71 -17.85
N PHE A 273 9.99 -0.25 -17.49
CA PHE A 273 10.56 -0.38 -16.14
C PHE A 273 12.09 -0.26 -16.17
N SER A 274 12.63 0.50 -17.14
CA SER A 274 14.06 0.69 -17.35
C SER A 274 14.79 1.34 -16.18
N ASP A 275 14.06 2.02 -15.30
CA ASP A 275 14.55 2.63 -14.06
C ASP A 275 14.44 1.70 -12.83
N LEU A 276 13.95 0.48 -13.00
CA LEU A 276 13.82 -0.53 -11.96
C LEU A 276 14.77 -1.71 -12.22
N ALA A 277 15.11 -2.44 -11.16
CA ALA A 277 15.71 -3.75 -11.33
C ALA A 277 14.67 -4.74 -11.86
N LEU A 278 14.94 -5.32 -13.04
CA LEU A 278 14.09 -6.35 -13.62
C LEU A 278 14.55 -7.74 -13.17
N LEU A 279 13.77 -8.37 -12.31
CA LEU A 279 13.95 -9.75 -11.86
C LEU A 279 13.11 -10.67 -12.73
N ARG A 280 13.65 -11.83 -13.11
CA ARG A 280 13.02 -12.76 -14.05
C ARG A 280 12.88 -14.11 -13.40
N LEU A 281 11.71 -14.71 -13.52
CA LEU A 281 11.42 -16.04 -12.99
C LEU A 281 10.78 -16.89 -14.07
N ARG A 282 11.34 -18.08 -14.30
CA ARG A 282 10.80 -18.98 -15.32
C ARG A 282 9.45 -19.56 -14.91
N LEU A 283 8.73 -20.08 -15.89
CA LEU A 283 7.60 -20.98 -15.66
C LEU A 283 8.17 -22.34 -15.24
N PHE A 284 7.96 -22.72 -13.99
CA PHE A 284 8.26 -24.06 -13.48
C PHE A 284 7.28 -25.08 -14.06
N ASP A 285 7.72 -26.32 -14.19
CA ASP A 285 6.96 -27.48 -14.68
C ASP A 285 6.14 -28.16 -13.57
N GLU A 286 6.23 -27.65 -12.34
CA GLU A 286 5.44 -28.09 -11.20
C GLU A 286 5.05 -26.91 -10.29
N GLU A 287 4.13 -27.15 -9.35
CA GLU A 287 3.80 -26.17 -8.33
C GLU A 287 4.94 -26.04 -7.31
N MET A 288 5.34 -24.79 -7.05
CA MET A 288 6.44 -24.43 -6.16
C MET A 288 5.95 -24.22 -4.72
N VAL A 289 5.40 -25.29 -4.15
CA VAL A 289 4.85 -25.34 -2.79
C VAL A 289 5.81 -26.04 -1.84
N GLY A 290 5.93 -25.52 -0.62
CA GLY A 290 6.80 -26.04 0.42
C GLY A 290 8.18 -25.36 0.43
N VAL A 291 8.81 -25.37 1.60
CA VAL A 291 10.07 -24.66 1.89
C VAL A 291 11.16 -24.94 0.86
N ASP A 292 11.42 -26.21 0.52
CA ASP A 292 12.54 -26.57 -0.36
C ASP A 292 12.33 -26.05 -1.80
N LYS A 293 11.09 -26.09 -2.30
CA LYS A 293 10.77 -25.54 -3.62
C LYS A 293 10.80 -24.02 -3.62
N LEU A 294 10.29 -23.38 -2.57
CA LEU A 294 10.36 -21.92 -2.43
C LEU A 294 11.80 -21.42 -2.35
N ARG A 295 12.72 -22.20 -1.79
CA ARG A 295 14.15 -21.87 -1.78
C ARG A 295 14.72 -21.82 -3.20
N ILE A 296 14.39 -22.80 -4.04
CA ILE A 296 14.77 -22.81 -5.47
C ILE A 296 14.24 -21.54 -6.17
N VAL A 297 12.99 -21.16 -5.91
CA VAL A 297 12.40 -19.93 -6.46
C VAL A 297 13.20 -18.70 -6.02
N GLY A 298 13.56 -18.61 -4.73
CA GLY A 298 14.33 -17.50 -4.21
C GLY A 298 15.71 -17.40 -4.85
N GLU A 299 16.43 -18.53 -4.92
CA GLU A 299 17.75 -18.63 -5.56
C GLU A 299 17.71 -18.24 -7.04
N GLU A 300 16.71 -18.69 -7.81
CA GLU A 300 16.57 -18.31 -9.21
C GLU A 300 16.26 -16.82 -9.38
N LEU A 301 15.40 -16.27 -8.52
CA LEU A 301 14.95 -14.89 -8.61
C LEU A 301 16.03 -13.87 -8.25
N TYR A 302 16.87 -14.17 -7.26
CA TYR A 302 17.86 -13.23 -6.72
C TYR A 302 19.32 -13.61 -7.01
N GLY A 303 19.63 -14.90 -7.25
CA GLY A 303 21.01 -15.38 -7.36
C GLY A 303 21.81 -14.98 -6.13
N ASP A 304 22.96 -14.32 -6.31
CA ASP A 304 23.78 -13.81 -5.20
C ASP A 304 23.23 -12.52 -4.57
N ARG A 305 22.26 -11.84 -5.18
CA ARG A 305 21.75 -10.54 -4.69
C ARG A 305 20.97 -10.70 -3.39
N ASP A 306 21.23 -9.82 -2.44
CA ASP A 306 20.45 -9.77 -1.20
C ASP A 306 18.98 -9.43 -1.50
N PRO A 307 18.01 -10.31 -1.16
CA PRO A 307 16.60 -10.06 -1.39
C PRO A 307 16.09 -8.86 -0.58
N THR A 308 16.77 -8.43 0.47
CA THR A 308 16.39 -7.29 1.32
C THR A 308 16.94 -5.96 0.79
N ALA A 309 17.91 -6.01 -0.13
CA ALA A 309 18.53 -4.82 -0.69
C ALA A 309 17.51 -3.94 -1.42
N ARG A 310 17.80 -2.65 -1.44
CA ARG A 310 17.11 -1.70 -2.32
C ARG A 310 17.71 -1.80 -3.70
N LEU A 311 16.91 -2.31 -4.65
CA LEU A 311 17.43 -2.65 -5.99
C LEU A 311 17.40 -1.46 -6.98
N ALA A 312 16.61 -0.42 -6.67
CA ALA A 312 16.64 0.87 -7.34
C ALA A 312 16.26 1.98 -6.34
N THR A 313 16.84 3.16 -6.51
CA THR A 313 16.55 4.33 -5.68
C THR A 313 15.61 5.26 -6.44
N ASN A 314 14.35 5.27 -6.01
CA ASN A 314 13.33 6.16 -6.55
C ASN A 314 12.76 7.00 -5.40
N THR A 315 13.08 8.30 -5.40
CA THR A 315 12.50 9.26 -4.44
C THR A 315 11.19 9.78 -5.02
N PRO A 316 10.01 9.37 -4.52
CA PRO A 316 8.73 9.66 -5.17
C PRO A 316 8.32 11.14 -5.07
N PHE A 317 8.84 11.83 -4.05
CA PHE A 317 8.50 13.20 -3.71
C PHE A 317 9.76 13.99 -3.37
N ARG A 318 9.96 15.13 -4.03
CA ARG A 318 11.05 16.06 -3.73
C ARG A 318 10.54 17.48 -3.68
N MET A 319 11.05 18.24 -2.72
CA MET A 319 10.86 19.69 -2.67
C MET A 319 12.22 20.36 -2.69
N PHE A 320 12.39 21.35 -3.55
CA PHE A 320 13.63 22.11 -3.66
C PHE A 320 13.35 23.54 -4.13
N ASP A 321 14.23 24.46 -3.75
CA ASP A 321 14.20 25.83 -4.24
C ASP A 321 14.81 25.90 -5.65
N SER A 322 14.18 26.68 -6.54
CA SER A 322 14.65 26.97 -7.89
C SER A 322 14.44 28.46 -8.17
N ASP A 323 15.52 29.23 -8.14
CA ASP A 323 15.49 30.69 -8.23
C ASP A 323 14.57 31.32 -7.16
N ASP A 324 13.55 32.09 -7.57
CA ASP A 324 12.54 32.70 -6.67
C ASP A 324 11.34 31.76 -6.39
N GLU A 325 11.33 30.56 -6.96
CA GLU A 325 10.24 29.60 -6.87
C GLU A 325 10.61 28.39 -6.01
N VAL A 326 9.61 27.78 -5.39
CA VAL A 326 9.76 26.45 -4.78
C VAL A 326 9.15 25.44 -5.75
N VAL A 327 9.85 24.34 -6.01
CA VAL A 327 9.38 23.27 -6.89
C VAL A 327 9.01 22.06 -6.05
N LEU A 328 7.79 21.58 -6.26
CA LEU A 328 7.35 20.26 -5.83
C LEU A 328 7.45 19.31 -7.02
N ALA A 329 8.36 18.33 -6.92
CA ALA A 329 8.52 17.29 -7.93
C ALA A 329 7.91 15.98 -7.43
N LEU A 330 6.98 15.43 -8.21
CA LEU A 330 6.36 14.12 -7.99
C LEU A 330 6.77 13.17 -9.11
N ARG A 331 7.29 11.99 -8.75
CA ARG A 331 7.59 10.95 -9.72
C ARG A 331 6.29 10.27 -10.16
N LEU A 332 5.94 10.45 -11.43
CA LEU A 332 4.79 9.85 -12.11
C LEU A 332 5.32 9.04 -13.31
N PRO A 333 6.00 7.91 -13.07
CA PRO A 333 6.60 7.13 -14.13
C PRO A 333 5.50 6.67 -15.09
N LEU A 334 5.78 6.68 -16.40
CA LEU A 334 4.85 6.26 -17.45
C LEU A 334 3.58 7.12 -17.63
N ALA A 335 3.41 8.20 -16.86
CA ALA A 335 2.28 9.12 -17.07
C ALA A 335 2.44 9.91 -18.37
N GLU A 336 1.34 10.10 -19.10
CA GLU A 336 1.31 10.96 -20.28
C GLU A 336 0.74 12.34 -19.94
N ARG A 337 1.17 13.38 -20.68
CA ARG A 337 0.73 14.78 -20.41
C ARG A 337 -0.78 14.97 -20.44
N GLY A 338 -1.49 14.23 -21.30
CA GLY A 338 -2.95 14.33 -21.41
C GLY A 338 -3.71 13.69 -20.25
N GLU A 339 -3.03 12.94 -19.40
CA GLU A 339 -3.64 12.20 -18.29
C GLU A 339 -3.45 12.90 -16.94
N VAL A 340 -2.59 13.93 -16.88
CA VAL A 340 -2.23 14.62 -15.64
C VAL A 340 -2.92 15.98 -15.54
N ASP A 341 -3.69 16.15 -14.47
CA ASP A 341 -4.33 17.42 -14.12
C ASP A 341 -3.89 17.87 -12.72
N VAL A 342 -3.68 19.18 -12.57
CA VAL A 342 -3.21 19.78 -11.31
C VAL A 342 -4.13 20.94 -10.95
N VAL A 343 -4.84 20.79 -9.84
CA VAL A 343 -5.76 21.79 -9.33
C VAL A 343 -5.34 22.17 -7.93
N ARG A 344 -5.23 23.47 -7.67
CA ARG A 344 -5.04 23.98 -6.31
C ARG A 344 -6.37 24.42 -5.71
N HIS A 345 -6.59 24.08 -4.45
CA HIS A 345 -7.69 24.61 -3.66
C HIS A 345 -7.21 24.88 -2.23
N HIS A 346 -7.22 26.15 -1.84
CA HIS A 346 -6.67 26.64 -0.56
C HIS A 346 -5.21 26.19 -0.31
N ASP A 347 -5.02 25.38 0.72
CA ASP A 347 -3.74 24.87 1.23
C ASP A 347 -3.40 23.48 0.67
N GLU A 348 -4.15 23.03 -0.34
CA GLU A 348 -3.99 21.72 -0.96
C GLU A 348 -3.75 21.81 -2.46
N VAL A 349 -2.92 20.89 -2.95
CA VAL A 349 -2.76 20.62 -4.37
C VAL A 349 -3.30 19.24 -4.68
N TYR A 350 -4.26 19.19 -5.58
CA TYR A 350 -4.82 17.98 -6.13
C TYR A 350 -4.07 17.63 -7.40
N VAL A 351 -3.51 16.43 -7.44
CA VAL A 351 -2.90 15.85 -8.63
C VAL A 351 -3.77 14.69 -9.07
N THR A 352 -4.30 14.77 -10.28
CA THR A 352 -5.10 13.72 -10.91
C THR A 352 -4.28 13.07 -12.02
N VAL A 353 -4.24 11.74 -12.06
CA VAL A 353 -3.61 10.94 -13.11
C VAL A 353 -4.61 9.87 -13.55
N GLY A 354 -5.20 10.04 -14.73
CA GLY A 354 -6.28 9.16 -15.19
C GLY A 354 -7.44 9.09 -14.17
N PRO A 355 -7.82 7.89 -13.65
CA PRO A 355 -8.91 7.75 -12.67
C PRO A 355 -8.47 8.03 -11.22
N TYR A 356 -7.20 8.35 -10.98
CA TYR A 356 -6.65 8.48 -9.63
C TYR A 356 -6.45 9.94 -9.28
N ARG A 357 -6.79 10.34 -8.06
CA ARG A 357 -6.60 11.69 -7.56
C ARG A 357 -5.97 11.64 -6.17
N ARG A 358 -4.93 12.44 -5.95
CA ARG A 358 -4.28 12.62 -4.65
C ARG A 358 -4.39 14.07 -4.22
N SER A 359 -4.71 14.30 -2.95
CA SER A 359 -4.52 15.62 -2.31
C SER A 359 -3.16 15.67 -1.60
N LEU A 360 -2.48 16.80 -1.73
CA LEU A 360 -1.21 17.09 -1.09
C LEU A 360 -1.38 18.35 -0.23
N LEU A 361 -1.33 18.19 1.08
CA LEU A 361 -1.25 19.30 2.02
C LEU A 361 0.06 20.06 1.83
N LEU A 362 -0.04 21.36 1.60
CA LEU A 362 1.11 22.22 1.44
C LEU A 362 1.66 22.66 2.81
N PRO A 363 2.99 22.62 3.01
CA PRO A 363 3.61 23.22 4.18
C PRO A 363 3.40 24.73 4.20
N ASP A 364 3.49 25.35 5.38
CA ASP A 364 3.21 26.78 5.59
C ASP A 364 4.01 27.71 4.65
N SER A 365 5.23 27.31 4.26
CA SER A 365 6.08 28.03 3.31
C SER A 365 5.47 28.17 1.91
N LEU A 366 4.61 27.21 1.51
CA LEU A 366 3.93 27.18 0.20
C LEU A 366 2.51 27.74 0.26
N ARG A 367 1.86 27.75 1.44
CA ARG A 367 0.49 28.27 1.60
C ARG A 367 0.33 29.70 1.08
N ARG A 368 1.37 30.53 1.23
CA ARG A 368 1.38 31.95 0.80
C ARG A 368 1.85 32.19 -0.64
N ARG A 369 2.31 31.15 -1.34
CA ARG A 369 2.76 31.22 -2.75
C ARG A 369 1.59 30.84 -3.67
N GLU A 370 1.66 31.15 -4.96
CA GLU A 370 0.68 30.69 -5.97
C GLU A 370 1.33 29.67 -6.93
N VAL A 371 0.53 28.78 -7.52
CA VAL A 371 1.04 27.85 -8.54
C VAL A 371 1.29 28.65 -9.81
N THR A 372 2.56 28.81 -10.20
CA THR A 372 2.97 29.55 -11.40
C THR A 372 3.02 28.66 -12.64
N GLY A 373 3.11 27.35 -12.46
CA GLY A 373 2.98 26.38 -13.53
C GLY A 373 3.14 24.93 -13.07
N ALA A 374 2.70 24.01 -13.91
CA ALA A 374 2.92 22.58 -13.76
C ALA A 374 3.49 22.02 -15.07
N ARG A 375 4.49 21.14 -14.99
CA ARG A 375 5.11 20.51 -16.17
C ARG A 375 5.48 19.07 -15.89
N LEU A 376 5.03 18.16 -16.76
CA LEU A 376 5.49 16.77 -16.78
C LEU A 376 6.69 16.62 -17.73
N THR A 377 7.83 16.19 -17.19
CA THR A 377 9.10 15.97 -17.90
C THR A 377 9.73 14.68 -17.41
N GLU A 378 10.07 13.75 -18.31
CA GLU A 378 10.79 12.50 -17.98
C GLU A 378 10.14 11.68 -16.83
N GLY A 379 8.81 11.63 -16.79
CA GLY A 379 8.09 10.91 -15.72
C GLY A 379 8.11 11.62 -14.36
N GLU A 380 8.46 12.91 -14.31
CA GLU A 380 8.30 13.75 -13.12
C GLU A 380 7.38 14.95 -13.39
N LEU A 381 6.39 15.13 -12.52
CA LEU A 381 5.52 16.29 -12.50
C LEU A 381 6.14 17.35 -11.59
N TRP A 382 6.52 18.48 -12.16
CA TRP A 382 7.05 19.62 -11.45
C TRP A 382 5.97 20.69 -11.30
N ILE A 383 5.59 20.98 -10.07
CA ILE A 383 4.63 22.02 -9.71
C ILE A 383 5.42 23.16 -9.09
N ARG A 384 5.37 24.33 -9.73
CA ARG A 384 6.15 25.51 -9.32
C ARG A 384 5.30 26.46 -8.51
N PHE A 385 5.86 26.97 -7.43
CA PHE A 385 5.22 27.89 -6.50
C PHE A 385 6.01 29.20 -6.44
N GLY A 386 5.45 30.25 -7.04
CA GLY A 386 6.01 31.59 -7.04
C GLY A 386 5.38 32.51 -6.00
N VAL A 387 6.03 33.64 -5.75
CA VAL A 387 5.47 34.71 -4.90
C VAL A 387 4.23 35.29 -5.57
N ARG A 388 3.16 35.48 -4.79
CA ARG A 388 1.92 36.10 -5.26
C ARG A 388 2.21 37.48 -5.82
N ARG A 389 2.07 37.67 -7.14
CA ARG A 389 2.12 39.01 -7.74
C ARG A 389 0.80 39.70 -7.41
N GLY A 390 0.88 40.67 -6.50
CA GLY A 390 -0.27 41.45 -6.01
C GLY A 390 -0.93 42.30 -7.08
#